data_AF-A0A3D2ALL5-F1
#
_entry.id   AF-A0A3D2ALL5-F1
#
_cell.length_a   1.000
_cell.length_b   1.000
_cell.length_c   1.000
_cell.angle_alpha   90.00
_cell.angle_beta   90.00
_cell.angle_gamma   90.00
#
_symmetry.space_group_name_H-M   'P 1'
#
loop_
_entity.id
_entity.type
_entity.pdbx_description
1 polymer ?
#
loop_
_entity_poly.entity_id
_entity_poly.type
_entity_poly.pdbx_seq_one_letter_code
_entity_poly.pdbx_strand_id
1 'polypeptide(L)'
;MKTALDLHSCEQARQSRDPRFDGRFFVAVKTTGIYCRNVCKVKLPLAKNIDFYTSAAAAQAQGFRPCLRCRPESTPGSFAWQGTGTSVSRAVRLWYQNPAQTVSQLCARLGLGERHLHR
;
A
#
# COMPACT_ATOMS: atom_id res chain seq x y z
N MET A 1 12.29 4.56 -20.97
CA MET A 1 13.44 5.02 -20.15
C MET A 1 13.42 4.30 -18.81
N LYS A 2 14.24 3.24 -18.65
CA LYS A 2 14.50 2.60 -17.35
C LYS A 2 15.58 3.44 -16.66
N THR A 3 15.20 4.43 -15.85
CA THR A 3 16.19 5.16 -15.03
C THR A 3 16.82 4.17 -14.05
N ALA A 4 18.14 4.26 -13.84
CA ALA A 4 18.96 3.27 -13.16
C ALA A 4 18.49 3.00 -11.72
N LEU A 5 17.62 2.01 -11.55
CA LEU A 5 17.31 1.40 -10.27
C LEU A 5 18.36 0.34 -9.99
N ASP A 6 18.97 0.39 -8.80
CA ASP A 6 19.74 -0.76 -8.33
C ASP A 6 18.77 -1.92 -8.04
N LEU A 7 18.81 -2.93 -8.91
CA LEU A 7 17.94 -4.09 -8.84
C LEU A 7 18.16 -4.89 -7.55
N HIS A 8 19.39 -4.91 -7.03
CA HIS A 8 19.70 -5.63 -5.81
C HIS A 8 19.01 -4.96 -4.60
N SER A 9 19.20 -3.64 -4.45
CA SER A 9 18.50 -2.86 -3.42
C SER A 9 16.98 -2.93 -3.55
N CYS A 10 16.44 -2.86 -4.77
CA CYS A 10 14.99 -2.97 -5.00
C CYS A 10 14.46 -4.33 -4.58
N GLU A 11 15.17 -5.41 -4.90
CA GLU A 11 14.77 -6.76 -4.50
C GLU A 11 14.85 -6.96 -2.98
N GLN A 12 15.92 -6.49 -2.33
CA GLN A 12 16.04 -6.52 -0.86
C GLN A 12 14.91 -5.73 -0.19
N ALA A 13 14.66 -4.49 -0.63
CA ALA A 13 13.58 -3.65 -0.10
C ALA A 13 12.18 -4.23 -0.36
N ARG A 14 12.00 -4.97 -1.46
CA ARG A 14 10.75 -5.68 -1.77
C ARG A 14 10.56 -6.89 -0.86
N GLN A 15 11.60 -7.68 -0.62
CA GLN A 15 11.55 -8.86 0.23
C GLN A 15 11.28 -8.50 1.70
N SER A 16 11.96 -7.46 2.21
CA SER A 16 11.77 -6.95 3.58
C SER A 16 10.52 -6.08 3.73
N ARG A 17 9.89 -5.67 2.61
CA ARG A 17 8.78 -4.70 2.58
C ARG A 17 9.15 -3.38 3.29
N ASP A 18 10.37 -2.89 3.07
CA ASP A 18 10.91 -1.73 3.78
C ASP A 18 10.11 -0.45 3.44
N PRO A 19 9.41 0.17 4.40
CA PRO A 19 8.61 1.37 4.16
C PRO A 19 9.46 2.58 3.74
N ARG A 20 10.78 2.59 3.97
CA ARG A 20 11.68 3.66 3.52
C ARG A 20 11.77 3.75 1.99
N PHE A 21 11.42 2.66 1.30
CA PHE A 21 11.39 2.58 -0.15
C PHE A 21 9.98 2.72 -0.73
N ASP A 22 8.96 2.93 0.11
CA ASP A 22 7.58 3.11 -0.34
C ASP A 22 7.45 4.30 -1.28
N GLY A 23 6.95 4.05 -2.49
CA GLY A 23 6.82 5.06 -3.55
C GLY A 23 8.12 5.43 -4.28
N ARG A 24 9.29 4.90 -3.89
CA ARG A 24 10.55 5.10 -4.64
C ARG A 24 10.63 4.26 -5.91
N PHE A 25 10.00 3.09 -5.89
CA PHE A 25 9.85 2.22 -7.04
C PHE A 25 8.55 1.41 -6.94
N PHE A 26 8.15 0.85 -8.08
CA PHE A 26 6.96 0.04 -8.24
C PHE A 26 7.34 -1.29 -8.85
N VAL A 27 6.65 -2.35 -8.43
CA VAL A 27 6.90 -3.73 -8.88
C VAL A 27 5.74 -4.14 -9.78
N ALA A 28 6.02 -4.36 -11.06
CA ALA A 28 5.06 -4.90 -12.00
C ALA A 28 5.20 -6.40 -12.10
N VAL A 29 4.08 -7.13 -12.05
CA VAL A 29 4.06 -8.59 -12.09
C VAL A 29 3.58 -9.04 -13.47
N LYS A 30 4.50 -9.59 -14.27
CA LYS A 30 4.28 -10.00 -15.67
C LYS A 30 3.11 -10.96 -15.81
N THR A 31 2.98 -11.91 -14.90
CA THR A 31 1.95 -12.97 -14.98
C THR A 31 0.53 -12.48 -14.69
N THR A 32 0.37 -11.40 -13.92
CA THR A 32 -0.96 -10.89 -13.54
C THR A 32 -1.32 -9.58 -14.23
N GLY A 33 -0.34 -8.90 -14.83
CA GLY A 33 -0.52 -7.57 -15.39
C GLY A 33 -0.83 -6.52 -14.31
N ILE A 34 -0.40 -6.74 -13.07
CA ILE A 34 -0.64 -5.84 -11.93
C ILE A 34 0.68 -5.23 -11.48
N TYR A 35 0.70 -3.93 -11.19
CA TYR A 35 1.80 -3.30 -10.47
C TYR A 35 1.41 -2.91 -9.04
N CYS A 36 2.40 -2.96 -8.15
CA CYS A 36 2.27 -2.79 -6.71
C CYS A 36 3.37 -1.88 -6.14
N ARG A 37 3.17 -1.41 -4.91
CA ARG A 37 4.22 -0.85 -4.06
C ARG A 37 5.05 -1.97 -3.42
N ASN A 38 6.27 -1.68 -2.98
CA ASN A 38 7.13 -2.64 -2.30
C ASN A 38 6.57 -3.11 -0.94
N VAL A 39 5.81 -2.25 -0.24
CA VAL A 39 5.16 -2.56 1.05
C VAL A 39 3.87 -3.39 0.92
N CYS A 40 3.51 -3.85 -0.29
CA CYS A 40 2.26 -4.58 -0.51
C CYS A 40 2.23 -5.88 0.30
N LYS A 41 1.15 -6.10 1.06
CA LYS A 41 0.96 -7.31 1.89
C LYS A 41 0.70 -8.60 1.09
N VAL A 42 0.54 -8.50 -0.23
CA VAL A 42 0.31 -9.67 -1.11
C VAL A 42 1.53 -10.60 -1.11
N LYS A 43 1.32 -11.89 -1.37
CA LYS A 43 2.40 -12.88 -1.53
C LYS A 43 3.38 -12.37 -2.58
N LEU A 44 4.67 -12.39 -2.25
CA LEU A 44 5.73 -11.93 -3.12
C LEU A 44 5.80 -12.84 -4.36
N PRO A 45 5.71 -12.27 -5.58
CA PRO A 45 5.96 -13.02 -6.81
C PRO A 45 7.45 -13.38 -6.93
N LEU A 46 7.75 -14.39 -7.75
CA LEU A 46 9.11 -14.80 -8.09
C LEU A 46 9.83 -13.67 -8.84
N ALA A 47 11.13 -13.50 -8.57
CA ALA A 47 11.96 -12.46 -9.19
C ALA A 47 11.94 -12.51 -10.74
N LYS A 48 11.86 -13.70 -11.34
CA LYS A 48 11.74 -13.85 -12.81
C LYS A 48 10.46 -13.27 -13.42
N ASN A 49 9.41 -13.14 -12.61
CA ASN A 49 8.07 -12.70 -13.03
C ASN A 49 7.80 -11.23 -12.72
N ILE A 50 8.82 -10.46 -12.32
CA ILE A 50 8.66 -9.04 -12.02
C ILE A 50 9.57 -8.16 -12.84
N ASP A 51 9.15 -6.91 -12.98
CA ASP A 51 9.93 -5.80 -13.48
C ASP A 51 9.77 -4.60 -12.52
N PHE A 52 10.83 -3.80 -12.39
CA PHE A 52 10.82 -2.61 -11.55
C PHE A 52 10.65 -1.34 -12.38
N TYR A 53 9.87 -0.39 -11.85
CA TYR A 53 9.61 0.91 -12.46
C TYR A 53 9.83 2.04 -11.44
N THR A 54 10.34 3.18 -11.89
CA THR A 54 10.59 4.35 -11.03
C THR A 54 9.33 5.13 -10.69
N SER A 55 8.25 4.95 -11.44
CA SER A 55 6.96 5.61 -11.18
C SER A 55 5.78 4.71 -11.53
N ALA A 56 4.64 4.96 -10.87
CA ALA A 56 3.37 4.30 -11.18
C ALA A 56 2.97 4.54 -12.64
N ALA A 57 3.14 5.78 -13.12
CA ALA A 57 2.85 6.16 -14.50
C ALA A 57 3.68 5.35 -15.52
N ALA A 58 4.96 5.09 -15.23
CA ALA A 58 5.81 4.28 -16.10
C ALA A 58 5.32 2.82 -16.20
N ALA A 59 4.82 2.24 -15.11
CA ALA A 59 4.22 0.91 -15.14
C ALA A 59 2.88 0.91 -15.91
N GLN A 60 2.03 1.93 -15.70
CA GLN A 60 0.75 2.06 -16.41
C GLN A 60 0.95 2.23 -17.92
N ALA A 61 1.94 3.02 -18.34
CA ALA A 61 2.31 3.19 -19.75
C ALA A 61 2.75 1.89 -20.43
N GLN A 62 3.15 0.87 -19.66
CA GLN A 62 3.49 -0.47 -20.14
C GLN A 62 2.31 -1.45 -20.08
N GLY A 63 1.10 -0.96 -19.78
CA GLY A 63 -0.13 -1.77 -19.77
C GLY A 63 -0.44 -2.47 -18.45
N PHE A 64 0.33 -2.22 -17.38
CA PHE A 64 0.04 -2.79 -16.07
C PHE A 64 -1.09 -2.03 -15.36
N ARG A 65 -1.99 -2.78 -14.71
CA ARG A 65 -3.10 -2.23 -13.92
C ARG A 65 -2.69 -2.04 -12.44
N PRO A 66 -3.23 -1.03 -11.75
CA PRO A 66 -2.88 -0.79 -10.35
C PRO A 66 -3.44 -1.87 -9.41
N CYS A 67 -2.66 -2.21 -8.39
CA CYS A 67 -3.11 -3.08 -7.32
C CYS A 67 -4.14 -2.39 -6.42
N LEU A 68 -5.36 -2.94 -6.34
CA LEU A 68 -6.43 -2.41 -5.50
C LEU A 68 -6.18 -2.51 -3.99
N ARG A 69 -5.21 -3.34 -3.56
CA ARG A 69 -4.88 -3.51 -2.13
C ARG A 69 -3.92 -2.46 -1.62
N CYS A 70 -2.86 -2.17 -2.39
CA CYS A 70 -1.86 -1.17 -1.98
C CYS A 70 -2.07 0.19 -2.66
N ARG A 71 -2.98 0.31 -3.62
CA ARG A 71 -3.35 1.57 -4.27
C ARG A 71 -2.14 2.40 -4.76
N PRO A 72 -1.24 1.81 -5.57
CA PRO A 72 -0.03 2.49 -6.03
C PRO A 72 -0.32 3.67 -6.97
N GLU A 73 -1.54 3.77 -7.51
CA GLU A 73 -2.02 4.89 -8.33
C GLU A 73 -2.37 6.13 -7.50
N SER A 74 -2.54 5.97 -6.18
CA SER A 74 -2.96 7.07 -5.31
C SER A 74 -1.78 7.97 -4.96
N THR A 75 -2.07 9.24 -4.66
CA THR A 75 -1.05 10.19 -4.19
C THR A 75 -0.39 9.68 -2.89
N PRO A 76 0.94 9.73 -2.76
CA PRO A 76 1.62 9.38 -1.52
C PRO A 76 1.03 10.10 -0.31
N GLY A 77 0.74 9.37 0.77
CA GLY A 77 0.14 9.92 1.99
C GLY A 77 -1.37 10.17 1.93
N SER A 78 -2.02 10.01 0.77
CA SER A 78 -3.49 10.03 0.70
C SER A 78 -4.12 8.89 1.50
N PHE A 79 -5.42 9.02 1.80
CA PHE A 79 -6.16 7.98 2.52
C PHE A 79 -6.12 6.62 1.81
N ALA A 80 -6.24 6.61 0.48
CA ALA A 80 -6.14 5.39 -0.30
C ALA A 80 -4.73 4.76 -0.24
N TRP A 81 -3.67 5.59 -0.19
CA TRP A 81 -2.29 5.13 -0.03
C TRP A 81 -2.02 4.52 1.35
N GLN A 82 -2.56 5.12 2.40
CA GLN A 82 -2.38 4.65 3.78
C GLN A 82 -3.17 3.36 4.07
N GLY A 83 -4.24 3.10 3.32
CA GLY A 83 -5.07 1.90 3.46
C GLY A 83 -5.68 1.80 4.86
N THR A 84 -5.48 0.67 5.55
CA THR A 84 -6.02 0.46 6.90
C THR A 84 -5.49 1.47 7.93
N GLY A 85 -4.31 2.07 7.68
CA GLY A 85 -3.77 3.13 8.52
C GLY A 85 -4.70 4.33 8.64
N THR A 86 -5.45 4.67 7.58
CA THR A 86 -6.45 5.74 7.62
C THR A 86 -7.55 5.48 8.64
N SER A 87 -8.06 4.25 8.70
CA SER A 87 -9.11 3.88 9.66
C SER A 87 -8.59 4.00 11.10
N VAL A 88 -7.35 3.58 11.35
CA VAL A 88 -6.71 3.68 12.67
C VAL A 88 -6.48 5.15 13.05
N SER A 89 -5.88 5.95 12.17
CA SER A 89 -5.66 7.38 12.44
C SER A 89 -6.97 8.13 12.69
N ARG A 90 -8.04 7.78 11.94
CA ARG A 90 -9.38 8.33 12.17
C ARG A 90 -9.95 7.87 13.52
N ALA A 91 -9.79 6.60 13.89
CA ALA A 91 -10.25 6.06 15.16
C ALA A 91 -9.62 6.80 16.35
N VAL A 92 -8.29 6.99 16.32
CA VAL A 92 -7.54 7.75 17.34
C VAL A 92 -8.06 9.18 17.44
N ARG A 93 -8.24 9.87 16.31
CA ARG A 93 -8.79 11.25 16.30
C ARG A 93 -10.19 11.31 16.93
N LEU A 94 -11.07 10.37 16.58
CA LEU A 94 -12.43 10.33 17.12
C LEU A 94 -12.46 10.01 18.61
N TRP A 95 -11.55 9.17 19.09
CA TRP A 95 -11.42 8.82 20.50
C TRP A 95 -11.14 10.05 21.36
N TYR A 96 -10.14 10.84 20.98
CA TYR A 96 -9.77 12.06 21.73
C TYR A 96 -10.84 13.15 21.69
N GLN A 97 -11.72 13.16 20.68
CA GLN A 97 -12.85 14.10 20.62
C GLN A 97 -13.99 13.75 21.59
N ASN A 98 -14.13 12.50 21.99
CA ASN A 98 -15.10 12.08 22.99
C ASN A 98 -14.58 10.85 23.76
N PRO A 99 -13.76 11.05 24.81
CA PRO A 99 -13.16 9.96 25.57
C PRO A 99 -14.16 9.09 26.34
N ALA A 100 -15.38 9.58 26.59
CA ALA A 100 -16.42 8.85 27.30
C ALA A 100 -17.21 7.86 26.42
N GLN A 101 -17.00 7.88 25.09
CA GLN A 101 -17.70 6.98 24.17
C GLN A 101 -17.22 5.52 24.31
N THR A 102 -18.10 4.57 24.04
CA THR A 102 -17.74 3.15 24.03
C THR A 102 -17.06 2.75 22.70
N VAL A 103 -16.35 1.62 22.70
CA VAL A 103 -15.76 1.05 21.48
C VAL A 103 -16.82 0.77 20.41
N SER A 104 -18.01 0.32 20.82
CA SER A 104 -19.15 0.08 19.93
C SER A 104 -19.64 1.37 19.25
N GLN A 105 -19.76 2.46 20.02
CA GLN A 105 -20.12 3.78 19.49
C GLN A 105 -19.06 4.31 18.51
N LEU A 106 -17.77 4.12 18.81
CA LEU A 106 -16.68 4.47 17.91
C LEU A 106 -16.76 3.65 16.59
N CYS A 107 -16.99 2.35 16.69
CA CYS A 107 -17.14 1.44 15.55
C CYS A 107 -18.29 1.85 14.63
N ALA A 108 -19.45 2.21 15.20
CA ALA A 108 -20.60 2.72 14.44
C ALA A 108 -20.24 3.98 13.63
N ARG A 109 -19.46 4.91 14.19
CA ARG A 109 -18.99 6.12 13.48
C ARG A 109 -17.95 5.84 12.40
N LEU A 110 -17.15 4.79 12.60
CA LEU A 110 -16.14 4.36 11.63
C LEU A 110 -16.72 3.53 10.49
N GLY A 111 -17.90 2.93 10.67
CA GLY A 111 -18.48 1.97 9.73
C GLY A 111 -17.75 0.62 9.77
N LEU A 112 -17.20 0.25 10.93
CA LEU A 112 -16.44 -0.98 11.13
C LEU A 112 -17.09 -1.82 12.24
N GLY A 113 -16.94 -3.14 12.17
CA GLY A 113 -17.26 -4.01 13.30
C GLY A 113 -16.12 -4.02 14.32
N GLU A 114 -16.44 -4.26 15.60
CA GLU A 114 -15.44 -4.28 16.69
C GLU A 114 -14.29 -5.26 16.42
N ARG A 115 -14.61 -6.46 15.93
CA ARG A 115 -13.60 -7.45 15.52
C ARG A 115 -12.63 -6.92 14.46
N HIS A 116 -13.10 -6.07 13.54
CA HIS A 116 -12.24 -5.47 12.51
C HIS A 116 -11.36 -4.38 13.13
N LEU A 117 -11.90 -3.56 14.04
CA LEU A 117 -11.13 -2.53 14.72
C LEU A 117 -9.99 -3.11 15.57
N HIS A 118 -10.20 -4.27 16.20
CA HIS A 118 -9.19 -4.93 17.04
C HIS A 118 -8.07 -5.66 16.28
N ARG A 119 -8.18 -5.86 14.96
CA ARG A 119 -7.23 -6.62 14.15
C ARG A 119 -6.22 -5.73 13.42
#